data_AF-A0ABD6LFH2-F1
#
_entry.id   AF-A0ABD6LFH2-F1
#
_cell.length_a   1.000
_cell.length_b   1.000
_cell.length_c   1.000
_cell.angle_alpha   90.00
_cell.angle_beta   90.00
_cell.angle_gamma   90.00
#
_symmetry.space_group_name_H-M   'P 1'
#
loop_
_entity.id
_entity.type
_entity.pdbx_description
1 polymer ?
#
loop_
_entity_poly.entity_id
_entity_poly.type
_entity_poly.pdbx_seq_one_letter_code
_entity_poly.pdbx_strand_id
1 'polypeptide(L)' 'MRKKSSKQSKVSRIDRSKALAAQADEAIKERIRTAPAYMYTSLCPVPGLRRLPKGVIRYYETMLHRQRASRV' A
#
# COMPACT_ATOMS: atom_id res chain seq x y z
N MET A 1 -29.41 -29.22 -6.20
CA MET A 1 -28.20 -28.38 -6.05
C MET A 1 -27.10 -28.90 -6.97
N ARG A 2 -26.68 -28.12 -7.98
CA ARG A 2 -25.65 -28.54 -8.94
C ARG A 2 -24.28 -28.50 -8.24
N LYS A 3 -23.71 -29.65 -7.86
CA LYS A 3 -22.37 -29.72 -7.24
C LYS A 3 -21.35 -29.25 -8.28
N LYS A 4 -20.69 -28.12 -8.03
CA LYS A 4 -19.59 -27.63 -8.86
C LYS A 4 -18.50 -28.70 -8.85
N SER A 5 -18.12 -29.19 -10.04
CA SER A 5 -17.07 -30.22 -10.15
C SER A 5 -15.79 -29.71 -9.48
N SER A 6 -15.03 -30.60 -8.81
CA SER A 6 -13.84 -30.17 -8.05
C SER A 6 -12.82 -29.43 -8.92
N LYS A 7 -12.75 -29.77 -10.23
CA LYS A 7 -11.97 -29.09 -11.25
C LYS A 7 -12.44 -27.65 -11.48
N GLN A 8 -13.74 -27.41 -11.67
CA GLN A 8 -14.29 -26.05 -11.78
C GLN A 8 -14.13 -25.23 -10.50
N SER A 9 -14.23 -25.88 -9.33
CA SER A 9 -13.99 -25.22 -8.04
C SER A 9 -12.52 -24.77 -7.91
N LYS A 10 -11.56 -25.63 -8.30
CA LYS A 10 -10.12 -25.29 -8.29
C LYS A 10 -9.79 -24.14 -9.23
N VAL A 11 -10.27 -24.16 -10.47
CA VAL A 11 -10.07 -23.07 -11.44
C VAL A 11 -10.61 -21.74 -10.89
N SER A 12 -11.85 -21.75 -10.36
CA SER A 12 -12.43 -20.53 -9.79
C SER A 12 -11.68 -19.98 -8.56
N ARG A 13 -10.98 -20.84 -7.81
CA ARG A 13 -10.11 -20.40 -6.71
C ARG A 13 -8.84 -19.74 -7.23
N ILE A 14 -8.25 -20.27 -8.30
CA ILE A 14 -7.04 -19.72 -8.92
C ILE A 14 -7.34 -18.35 -9.53
N ASP A 15 -8.46 -18.20 -10.22
CA ASP A 15 -8.84 -16.91 -10.81
C ASP A 15 -9.09 -15.85 -9.72
N ARG A 16 -9.73 -16.25 -8.61
CA ARG A 16 -9.91 -15.38 -7.46
C ARG A 16 -8.59 -15.04 -6.76
N SER A 17 -7.68 -15.99 -6.61
CA SER A 17 -6.37 -15.72 -5.99
C SER A 17 -5.52 -14.79 -6.84
N LYS A 18 -5.59 -14.91 -8.17
CA LYS A 18 -4.94 -13.97 -9.11
C LYS A 18 -5.53 -12.56 -8.99
N ALA A 19 -6.86 -12.45 -8.93
CA ALA A 19 -7.52 -11.16 -8.72
C ALA A 19 -7.13 -10.52 -7.37
N LEU A 20 -7.04 -11.32 -6.30
CA LEU A 20 -6.60 -10.83 -4.99
C LEU A 20 -5.13 -10.38 -4.99
N ALA A 21 -4.24 -11.10 -5.68
CA ALA A 21 -2.85 -10.69 -5.83
C ALA A 21 -2.73 -9.35 -6.58
N ALA A 22 -3.45 -9.21 -7.71
CA ALA A 22 -3.49 -7.96 -8.45
C ALA A 22 -4.05 -6.80 -7.61
N GLN A 23 -5.09 -7.05 -6.81
CA GLN A 23 -5.64 -6.04 -5.90
C GLN A 23 -4.63 -5.62 -4.82
N ALA A 24 -3.85 -6.57 -4.28
CA ALA A 24 -2.80 -6.26 -3.31
C ALA A 24 -1.68 -5.43 -3.92
N ASP A 25 -1.24 -5.75 -5.14
CA ASP A 25 -0.22 -4.98 -5.86
C ASP A 25 -0.68 -3.54 -6.13
N GLU A 26 -1.93 -3.35 -6.58
CA GLU A 26 -2.50 -2.01 -6.77
C GLU A 26 -2.65 -1.25 -5.44
N ALA A 27 -3.06 -1.92 -4.36
CA ALA A 27 -3.11 -1.32 -3.02
C ALA A 27 -1.73 -0.89 -2.51
N ILE A 28 -0.68 -1.67 -2.81
CA ILE A 28 0.70 -1.31 -2.49
C ILE A 28 1.15 -0.09 -3.31
N LYS A 29 0.89 -0.09 -4.63
CA LYS A 29 1.22 1.05 -5.50
C LYS A 29 0.53 2.33 -5.06
N GLU A 30 -0.78 2.26 -4.77
CA GLU A 30 -1.54 3.41 -4.30
C GLU A 30 -1.07 3.89 -2.92
N ARG A 31 -0.70 2.97 -2.02
CA ARG A 31 -0.10 3.33 -0.74
C ARG A 31 1.27 3.98 -0.92
N ILE A 32 2.10 3.54 -1.86
CA ILE A 32 3.38 4.18 -2.18
C ILE A 32 3.17 5.58 -2.76
N ARG A 33 2.14 5.76 -3.58
CA ARG A 33 1.79 7.04 -4.22
C ARG A 33 1.23 8.06 -3.22
N THR A 34 0.45 7.60 -2.25
CA THR A 34 -0.30 8.48 -1.33
C THR A 34 0.37 8.66 0.02
N ALA A 35 1.12 7.67 0.50
CA ALA A 35 1.76 7.73 1.80
C ALA A 35 3.01 8.64 1.75
N PRO A 36 3.22 9.47 2.78
CA PRO A 36 4.47 10.20 2.93
C PRO A 36 5.67 9.24 3.00
N ALA A 37 6.77 9.58 2.33
CA ALA A 37 8.01 8.79 2.33
C ALA A 37 8.53 8.48 3.75
N TYR A 38 8.25 9.37 4.68
CA TYR A 38 8.64 9.25 6.08
C TYR A 38 7.88 8.14 6.83
N MET A 39 6.74 7.65 6.33
CA MET A 39 6.01 6.53 6.93
C MET A 39 6.73 5.18 6.77
N TYR A 40 7.60 5.02 5.77
CA TYR A 40 8.36 3.77 5.59
C TYR A 40 9.45 3.58 6.64
N THR A 41 9.87 4.67 7.31
CA THR A 41 10.82 4.59 8.42
C THR A 41 10.26 3.80 9.61
N SER A 42 8.94 3.83 9.84
CA SER A 42 8.33 3.05 10.93
C SER A 42 8.33 1.53 10.70
N LEU A 43 8.47 1.09 9.44
CA LEU A 43 8.59 -0.31 9.05
C LEU A 43 10.05 -0.82 9.10
N CYS A 44 11.01 0.03 9.48
CA CYS A 44 12.42 -0.36 9.54
C CYS A 44 12.64 -1.45 10.61
N PRO A 45 13.33 -2.57 10.29
CA PRO A 45 13.57 -3.62 11.26
C PRO A 45 14.43 -3.15 12.45
N VAL A 46 15.27 -2.12 12.25
CA VAL A 46 16.15 -1.55 13.29
C VAL A 46 15.41 -0.47 14.10
N PRO A 47 15.15 -0.67 15.41
CA PRO A 47 14.36 0.26 16.22
C PRO A 47 14.94 1.68 16.30
N GLY A 48 16.27 1.81 16.32
CA GLY A 48 16.95 3.12 16.36
C GLY A 48 16.75 3.96 15.09
N LEU A 49 16.43 3.32 13.97
CA LEU A 49 16.17 3.97 12.68
C LEU A 49 14.67 4.19 12.41
N ARG A 50 13.79 3.67 13.28
CA ARG A 50 12.34 3.95 13.21
C ARG A 50 11.99 5.36 13.63
N ARG A 51 12.85 5.99 14.45
CA ARG A 51 12.61 7.33 14.95
C ARG A 51 12.99 8.32 13.87
N LEU A 52 11.99 9.03 13.35
CA LEU A 52 12.23 10.10 12.40
C LEU A 52 13.11 11.19 13.02
N PRO A 53 14.06 11.77 12.26
CA PRO A 53 14.80 12.94 12.70
C PRO A 53 13.83 14.08 13.05
N LYS A 54 14.15 14.85 14.11
CA LYS A 54 13.30 15.97 14.56
C LYS A 54 13.10 16.95 13.39
N GLY A 55 11.85 17.34 13.15
CA GLY A 55 11.49 18.30 12.10
C GLY A 55 11.12 17.71 10.74
N VAL A 56 11.38 16.41 10.50
CA VAL A 56 11.07 15.75 9.23
C VAL A 56 9.56 15.68 8.97
N ILE A 57 8.75 15.41 10.00
CA ILE A 57 7.28 15.38 9.88
C ILE A 57 6.74 16.73 9.38
N ARG A 58 7.22 17.84 9.96
CA ARG A 58 6.82 19.20 9.56
C ARG A 58 7.18 19.52 8.12
N TYR A 59 8.37 19.12 7.67
CA TYR A 59 8.81 19.32 6.29
C TYR A 59 7.91 18.60 5.29
N TYR A 60 7.55 17.34 5.56
CA TYR A 60 6.70 16.57 4.66
C TYR A 60 5.24 16.96 4.73
N GLU A 61 4.67 17.30 5.90
CA GLU A 61 3.30 17.82 6.00
C GLU A 61 3.15 19.13 5.21
N THR A 62 4.10 20.05 5.35
CA THR A 62 4.09 21.33 4.61
C THR A 62 4.29 21.15 3.11
N MET A 63 5.21 20.27 2.67
CA MET A 63 5.39 19.93 1.26
C MET A 63 4.16 19.22 0.66
N LEU A 64 3.57 18.27 1.38
CA LEU A 64 2.40 17.51 0.92
C LEU A 64 1.18 18.45 0.79
N HIS A 65 1.00 19.39 1.72
CA HIS A 65 -0.05 20.41 1.62
C HIS A 65 0.18 21.38 0.45
N ARG A 66 1.43 21.84 0.23
CA ARG A 66 1.77 22.68 -0.93
C ARG A 66 1.53 21.98 -2.27
N GLN A 67 1.94 20.72 -2.41
CA GLN A 67 1.73 19.96 -3.65
C GLN A 67 0.25 19.72 -3.96
N ARG A 68 -0.60 19.55 -2.94
CA ARG A 68 -2.05 19.42 -3.11
C ARG A 68 -2.71 20.76 -3.47
N ALA A 69 -2.24 21.87 -2.88
CA ALA A 69 -2.75 23.21 -3.18
C ALA A 69 -2.36 23.71 -4.59
N SER A 70 -1.23 23.25 -5.13
CA SER A 70 -0.73 23.64 -6.46
C SER A 70 -1.37 22.87 -7.63
N ARG A 71 -2.32 21.96 -7.36
CA ARG A 71 -3.01 21.14 -8.38
C ARG A 71 -4.36 21.72 -8.84
N VAL A 72 -4.57 23.03 -8.68
CA VAL A 72 -5.75 23.77 -9.16
C VAL A 72 -5.39 24.56 -10.41
#